data_AF-A0AA44WGT6-F1
#
_entry.id   AF-A0AA44WGT6-F1
#
_cell.length_a   1.000
_cell.length_b   1.000
_cell.length_c   1.000
_cell.angle_alpha   90.00
_cell.angle_beta   90.00
_cell.angle_gamma   90.00
#
_symmetry.space_group_name_H-M   'P 1'
#
loop_
_entity.id
_entity.type
_entity.pdbx_description
1 polymer ?
#
loop_
_entity_poly.entity_id
_entity_poly.type
_entity_poly.pdbx_seq_one_letter_code
_entity_poly.pdbx_strand_id
1 'polypeptide(L)'
;MTPAVRRNATLKRILHHPDFRDEARCSHWPATFLGGVHLSLTEKIERIRNEILDIQGPAGLTRLPNGANALRISREAVHLSNQCVYFEEVFHGLASAITLIESKSSNNRYYDPKRKLYSLKQEFERAGSYCVGGRERCATPIRGVQIVIAQRDQEATLKLAAESTNIARASWQDTTSMTAITVITMVFLPGTFTATLFSMPWFEDLAGNGNATIQMKVYTILTVLLTAGVISGWRVWCRIRHKRRNQEISAQIDNNKLEAGAIRGGVETTSA
;
A
#
# COMPACT_ATOMS: atom_id res chain seq x y z
N MET A 1 -12.17 -24.20 -21.41
CA MET A 1 -13.31 -25.01 -20.92
C MET A 1 -14.11 -24.14 -19.96
N THR A 2 -15.32 -23.73 -20.34
CA THR A 2 -16.06 -22.63 -19.69
C THR A 2 -16.59 -23.03 -18.30
N PRO A 3 -16.68 -22.08 -17.34
CA PRO A 3 -17.16 -22.35 -15.98
C PRO A 3 -18.57 -22.95 -15.93
N ALA A 4 -19.38 -22.73 -16.97
CA ALA A 4 -20.70 -23.36 -17.13
C ALA A 4 -20.65 -24.89 -17.29
N VAL A 5 -19.63 -25.44 -17.95
CA VAL A 5 -19.49 -26.90 -18.17
C VAL A 5 -19.06 -27.62 -16.89
N ARG A 6 -18.25 -26.96 -16.04
CA ARG A 6 -17.81 -27.50 -14.74
C ARG A 6 -18.96 -27.59 -13.73
N ARG A 7 -19.88 -26.60 -13.72
CA ARG A 7 -21.08 -26.62 -12.87
C ARG A 7 -22.01 -27.79 -13.19
N ASN A 8 -22.21 -28.11 -14.47
CA ASN A 8 -23.07 -29.24 -14.89
C ASN A 8 -22.48 -30.62 -14.53
N ALA A 9 -21.15 -30.78 -14.55
CA ALA A 9 -20.51 -32.03 -14.16
C ALA A 9 -20.63 -32.29 -12.64
N THR A 10 -20.51 -31.25 -11.83
CA THR A 10 -20.65 -31.36 -10.36
C THR A 10 -22.09 -31.64 -9.95
N LEU A 11 -23.07 -30.98 -10.59
CA LEU A 11 -24.50 -31.24 -10.39
C LEU A 11 -24.88 -32.68 -10.74
N LYS A 12 -24.32 -33.21 -11.83
CA LYS A 12 -24.52 -34.60 -12.25
C LYS A 12 -23.86 -35.60 -11.28
N ARG A 13 -22.73 -35.24 -10.65
CA ARG A 13 -22.05 -36.07 -9.64
C ARG A 13 -22.81 -36.12 -8.31
N ILE A 14 -23.40 -34.99 -7.90
CA ILE A 14 -24.22 -34.89 -6.68
C ILE A 14 -25.52 -35.68 -6.85
N LEU A 15 -26.14 -35.62 -8.03
CA LEU A 15 -27.34 -36.41 -8.36
C LEU A 15 -27.10 -37.94 -8.45
N HIS A 16 -25.84 -38.37 -8.61
CA HIS A 16 -25.47 -39.79 -8.69
C HIS A 16 -24.85 -40.35 -7.39
N HIS A 17 -24.82 -39.59 -6.29
CA HIS A 17 -24.31 -40.09 -5.01
C HIS A 17 -25.27 -41.15 -4.43
N PRO A 18 -24.78 -42.34 -4.03
CA PRO A 18 -25.63 -43.47 -3.63
C PRO A 18 -26.41 -43.26 -2.31
N ASP A 19 -26.18 -42.16 -1.59
CA ASP A 19 -26.93 -41.78 -0.39
C ASP A 19 -28.36 -41.26 -0.66
N PHE A 20 -28.75 -41.07 -1.93
CA PHE A 20 -30.09 -40.61 -2.31
C PHE A 20 -31.18 -41.70 -2.32
N ARG A 21 -30.86 -42.93 -1.90
CA ARG A 21 -31.79 -44.08 -2.00
C ARG A 21 -32.66 -44.30 -0.75
N ASP A 22 -32.43 -43.58 0.35
CA ASP A 22 -33.26 -43.69 1.56
C ASP A 22 -34.43 -42.69 1.54
N GLU A 23 -35.56 -43.17 1.04
CA GLU A 23 -36.86 -42.47 0.89
C GLU A 23 -37.38 -41.81 2.18
N ALA A 24 -36.94 -42.26 3.37
CA ALA A 24 -37.42 -41.75 4.65
C ALA A 24 -36.82 -40.40 5.07
N ARG A 25 -35.62 -40.03 4.57
CA ARG A 25 -34.94 -38.77 4.94
C ARG A 25 -35.29 -37.60 4.01
N CYS A 26 -35.90 -37.89 2.85
CA CYS A 26 -36.24 -36.94 1.79
C CYS A 26 -37.57 -36.20 1.98
N SER A 27 -38.41 -36.54 2.97
CA SER A 27 -39.72 -35.87 3.16
C SER A 27 -39.61 -34.42 3.66
N HIS A 28 -38.43 -34.01 4.14
CA HIS A 28 -38.15 -32.66 4.67
C HIS A 28 -37.13 -31.89 3.81
N TRP A 29 -36.67 -32.49 2.71
CA TRP A 29 -35.79 -31.85 1.74
C TRP A 29 -36.64 -30.99 0.79
N PRO A 30 -36.31 -29.71 0.57
CA PRO A 30 -35.05 -29.01 0.86
C PRO A 30 -35.07 -28.10 2.11
N ALA A 31 -36.19 -27.98 2.81
CA ALA A 31 -36.36 -27.06 3.93
C ALA A 31 -35.34 -27.27 5.07
N THR A 32 -35.01 -28.52 5.41
CA THR A 32 -34.00 -28.84 6.45
C THR A 32 -32.58 -28.48 6.03
N PHE A 33 -32.24 -28.69 4.75
CA PHE A 33 -30.95 -28.31 4.18
C PHE A 33 -30.79 -26.78 4.14
N LEU A 34 -31.80 -26.08 3.64
CA LEU A 34 -31.81 -24.61 3.57
C LEU A 34 -31.76 -23.96 4.96
N GLY A 35 -32.54 -24.49 5.91
CA GLY A 35 -32.51 -24.05 7.31
C GLY A 35 -31.16 -24.30 7.98
N GLY A 36 -30.53 -25.45 7.74
CA GLY A 36 -29.20 -25.77 8.25
C GLY A 36 -28.10 -24.85 7.70
N VAL A 37 -28.15 -24.55 6.40
CA VAL A 37 -27.23 -23.57 5.78
C VAL A 37 -27.45 -22.17 6.36
N HIS A 38 -28.70 -21.74 6.53
CA HIS A 38 -29.03 -20.43 7.11
C HIS A 38 -28.53 -20.28 8.56
N LEU A 39 -28.78 -21.27 9.42
CA LEU A 39 -28.33 -21.28 10.81
C LEU A 39 -26.80 -21.29 10.91
N SER A 40 -26.13 -22.13 10.11
CA SER A 40 -24.66 -22.21 10.09
C SER A 40 -24.00 -20.93 9.59
N LEU A 41 -24.55 -20.29 8.55
CA LEU A 41 -24.05 -18.99 8.08
C LEU A 41 -24.25 -17.91 9.15
N THR A 42 -25.44 -17.86 9.76
CA THR A 42 -25.78 -16.84 10.75
C THR A 42 -24.84 -16.91 11.95
N GLU A 43 -24.59 -18.12 12.48
CA GLU A 43 -23.68 -18.31 13.61
C GLU A 43 -22.24 -17.88 13.28
N LYS A 44 -21.74 -18.24 12.09
CA LYS A 44 -20.37 -17.86 11.67
C LYS A 44 -20.23 -16.36 11.43
N ILE A 45 -21.22 -15.73 10.81
CA ILE A 45 -21.23 -14.27 10.58
C ILE A 45 -21.27 -13.54 11.92
N GLU A 46 -22.11 -13.99 12.85
CA GLU A 46 -22.25 -13.42 14.19
C GLU A 46 -20.97 -13.54 15.01
N ARG A 47 -20.31 -14.71 14.95
CA ARG A 47 -19.02 -14.96 15.60
C ARG A 47 -17.94 -14.01 15.08
N ILE A 48 -17.78 -13.92 13.76
CA ILE A 48 -16.79 -13.04 13.12
C ILE A 48 -17.09 -11.58 13.45
N ARG A 49 -18.38 -11.18 13.45
CA ARG A 49 -18.77 -9.82 13.81
C ARG A 49 -18.36 -9.48 15.24
N ASN A 50 -18.63 -10.36 16.20
CA ASN A 50 -18.28 -10.11 17.60
C ASN A 50 -16.76 -10.09 17.82
N GLU A 51 -15.99 -10.94 17.13
CA GLU A 51 -14.52 -10.92 17.18
C GLU A 51 -13.95 -9.61 16.62
N ILE A 52 -14.59 -9.03 15.60
CA ILE A 52 -14.17 -7.75 15.00
C ILE A 52 -14.66 -6.55 15.80
N LEU A 53 -15.84 -6.63 16.40
CA LEU A 53 -16.33 -5.62 17.34
C LEU A 53 -15.46 -5.55 18.60
N ASP A 54 -14.90 -6.67 19.06
CA ASP A 54 -13.92 -6.68 20.16
C ASP A 54 -12.62 -5.97 19.76
N ILE A 55 -12.21 -6.11 18.49
CA ILE A 55 -11.07 -5.38 17.92
C ILE A 55 -11.37 -3.88 17.75
N GLN A 56 -12.63 -3.52 17.48
CA GLN A 56 -13.07 -2.13 17.26
C GLN A 56 -13.66 -1.44 18.49
N GLY A 57 -13.85 -2.14 19.61
CA GLY A 57 -14.60 -1.67 20.76
C GLY A 57 -13.96 -0.45 21.45
N PRO A 58 -14.72 0.25 22.32
CA PRO A 58 -14.27 1.46 23.02
C PRO A 58 -13.15 1.22 24.05
N ALA A 59 -12.65 -0.01 24.19
CA ALA A 59 -11.51 -0.37 25.01
C ALA A 59 -10.19 0.06 24.35
N GLY A 60 -10.01 1.37 24.24
CA GLY A 60 -8.72 2.01 24.11
C GLY A 60 -8.10 1.95 22.72
N LEU A 61 -7.88 3.14 22.17
CA LEU A 61 -6.85 3.50 21.20
C LEU A 61 -5.39 3.05 21.57
N THR A 62 -5.21 2.09 22.49
CA THR A 62 -3.93 1.70 23.08
C THR A 62 -3.48 0.28 22.72
N ARG A 63 -4.34 -0.56 22.14
CA ARG A 63 -3.93 -1.86 21.56
C ARG A 63 -4.56 -2.03 20.19
N LEU A 64 -3.95 -1.46 19.15
CA LEU A 64 -4.30 -1.94 17.82
C LEU A 64 -3.99 -3.45 17.76
N PRO A 65 -4.88 -4.27 17.18
CA PRO A 65 -4.75 -5.72 17.15
C PRO A 65 -3.38 -6.11 16.60
N ASN A 66 -2.78 -7.18 17.14
CA ASN A 66 -1.62 -7.81 16.50
C ASN A 66 -1.95 -8.00 15.02
N GLY A 67 -1.12 -7.46 14.12
CA GLY A 67 -1.40 -7.49 12.68
C GLY A 67 -1.73 -8.90 12.17
N ALA A 68 -1.10 -9.92 12.75
CA ALA A 68 -1.41 -11.33 12.49
C ALA A 68 -2.85 -11.75 12.84
N ASN A 69 -3.40 -11.28 13.97
CA ASN A 69 -4.76 -11.60 14.40
C ASN A 69 -5.80 -10.90 13.51
N ALA A 70 -5.59 -9.62 13.21
CA ALA A 70 -6.44 -8.87 12.29
C ALA A 70 -6.45 -9.47 10.88
N LEU A 71 -5.29 -9.91 10.39
CA LEU A 71 -5.16 -10.57 9.08
C LEU A 71 -5.80 -11.96 9.06
N ARG A 72 -5.73 -12.71 10.16
CA ARG A 72 -6.38 -14.02 10.29
C ARG A 72 -7.90 -13.88 10.19
N ILE A 73 -8.46 -12.96 10.96
CA ILE A 73 -9.91 -12.73 11.01
C ILE A 73 -10.44 -12.19 9.68
N SER A 74 -9.70 -11.26 9.04
CA SER A 74 -10.09 -10.80 7.70
C SER A 74 -10.05 -11.92 6.67
N ARG A 75 -9.06 -12.82 6.73
CA ARG A 75 -8.99 -14.00 5.87
C ARG A 75 -10.17 -14.95 6.09
N GLU A 76 -10.55 -15.21 7.35
CA GLU A 76 -11.72 -16.03 7.69
C GLU A 76 -13.02 -15.39 7.17
N ALA A 77 -13.18 -14.07 7.32
CA ALA A 77 -14.31 -13.32 6.79
C ALA A 77 -14.39 -13.35 5.25
N VAL A 78 -13.24 -13.24 4.56
CA VAL A 78 -13.17 -13.36 3.09
C VAL A 78 -13.55 -14.77 2.64
N HIS A 79 -13.07 -15.81 3.33
CA HIS A 79 -13.44 -17.18 3.02
C HIS A 79 -14.96 -17.40 3.18
N LEU A 80 -15.56 -16.88 4.24
CA LEU A 80 -17.00 -16.95 4.47
C LEU A 80 -17.80 -16.18 3.40
N SER A 81 -17.33 -14.99 3.03
CA SER A 81 -17.89 -14.19 1.93
C SER A 81 -17.85 -14.97 0.61
N ASN A 82 -16.73 -15.60 0.28
CA ASN A 82 -16.61 -16.42 -0.92
C ASN A 82 -17.57 -17.61 -0.87
N GLN A 83 -17.70 -18.27 0.28
CA GLN A 83 -18.65 -19.37 0.49
C GLN A 83 -20.10 -18.92 0.24
N CYS A 84 -20.47 -17.70 0.65
CA CYS A 84 -21.79 -17.12 0.36
C CYS A 84 -22.02 -16.92 -1.15
N VAL A 85 -21.02 -16.42 -1.88
CA VAL A 85 -21.10 -16.25 -3.35
C VAL A 85 -21.28 -17.59 -4.06
N TYR A 86 -20.58 -18.63 -3.62
CA TYR A 86 -20.77 -19.96 -4.18
C TYR A 86 -22.19 -20.49 -3.97
N PHE A 87 -22.75 -20.32 -2.76
CA PHE A 87 -24.11 -20.78 -2.47
C PHE A 87 -25.16 -19.95 -3.21
N GLU A 88 -24.97 -18.64 -3.34
CA GLU A 88 -25.82 -17.76 -4.16
C GLU A 88 -25.92 -18.28 -5.61
N GLU A 89 -24.77 -18.54 -6.26
CA GLU A 89 -24.76 -19.06 -7.64
C GLU A 89 -25.48 -20.40 -7.76
N VAL A 90 -25.29 -21.29 -6.79
CA VAL A 90 -25.94 -22.60 -6.79
C VAL A 90 -27.45 -22.46 -6.64
N PHE A 91 -27.94 -21.63 -5.71
CA PHE A 91 -29.37 -21.44 -5.50
C PHE A 91 -30.03 -20.73 -6.68
N HIS A 92 -29.39 -19.73 -7.27
CA HIS A 92 -29.89 -19.07 -8.48
C HIS A 92 -29.92 -20.03 -9.69
N GLY A 93 -28.90 -20.87 -9.83
CA GLY A 93 -28.85 -21.93 -10.83
C GLY A 93 -29.97 -22.97 -10.65
N LEU A 94 -30.26 -23.37 -9.42
CA LEU A 94 -31.36 -24.28 -9.10
C LEU A 94 -32.73 -23.65 -9.38
N ALA A 95 -32.94 -22.39 -8.99
CA ALA A 95 -34.16 -21.65 -9.30
C ALA A 95 -34.39 -21.53 -10.83
N SER A 96 -33.31 -21.29 -11.58
CA SER A 96 -33.34 -21.22 -13.05
C SER A 96 -33.57 -22.59 -13.71
N ALA A 97 -33.07 -23.68 -13.12
CA ALA A 97 -33.34 -25.01 -13.61
C ALA A 97 -34.83 -25.39 -13.40
N ILE A 98 -35.42 -24.95 -12.29
CA ILE A 98 -36.84 -25.14 -11.99
C ILE A 98 -37.73 -24.43 -13.02
N THR A 99 -37.43 -23.20 -13.41
CA THR A 99 -38.21 -22.49 -14.45
C THR A 99 -38.12 -23.17 -15.81
N LEU A 100 -37.00 -23.83 -16.12
CA LEU A 100 -36.80 -24.56 -17.37
C LEU A 100 -37.55 -25.90 -17.40
N ILE A 101 -37.70 -26.54 -16.23
CA ILE A 101 -38.55 -27.73 -16.05
C ILE A 101 -40.03 -27.32 -16.16
N GLU A 102 -40.41 -26.19 -15.58
CA GLU A 102 -41.75 -25.61 -15.69
C GLU A 102 -42.13 -25.37 -17.16
N SER A 103 -41.25 -24.76 -17.96
CA SER A 103 -41.52 -24.46 -19.37
C SER A 103 -41.68 -25.71 -20.25
N LYS A 104 -41.17 -26.87 -19.81
CA LYS A 104 -41.22 -28.15 -20.55
C LYS A 104 -42.35 -29.08 -20.07
N SER A 105 -43.01 -28.76 -18.96
CA SER A 105 -44.04 -29.59 -18.34
C SER A 105 -45.39 -29.45 -19.08
N SER A 106 -45.71 -30.41 -19.96
CA SER A 106 -47.00 -30.52 -20.67
C SER A 106 -48.16 -30.73 -19.69
N ASN A 107 -49.31 -30.15 -20.03
CA ASN A 107 -50.52 -29.94 -19.23
C ASN A 107 -51.22 -31.26 -18.81
N ASN A 108 -50.57 -32.09 -17.97
CA ASN A 108 -51.18 -33.32 -17.48
C ASN A 108 -52.08 -33.02 -16.27
N ARG A 109 -53.37 -33.29 -16.43
CA ARG A 109 -54.50 -32.76 -15.62
C ARG A 109 -54.72 -33.45 -14.25
N TYR A 110 -53.84 -34.36 -13.84
CA TYR A 110 -54.12 -35.31 -12.75
C TYR A 110 -53.30 -35.08 -11.46
N TYR A 111 -52.33 -34.18 -11.46
CA TYR A 111 -51.56 -33.80 -10.28
C TYR A 111 -51.33 -32.28 -10.34
N ASP A 112 -51.21 -31.59 -9.20
CA ASP A 112 -50.80 -30.17 -9.10
C ASP A 112 -49.30 -30.06 -8.75
N PRO A 113 -48.38 -30.46 -9.66
CA PRO A 113 -46.94 -30.36 -9.40
C PRO A 113 -46.46 -28.91 -9.51
N LYS A 114 -47.22 -28.04 -10.19
CA LYS A 114 -46.85 -26.64 -10.44
C LYS A 114 -46.77 -25.85 -9.14
N ARG A 115 -47.75 -26.01 -8.24
CA ARG A 115 -47.77 -25.29 -6.96
C ARG A 115 -46.59 -25.64 -6.06
N LYS A 116 -46.21 -26.93 -5.98
CA LYS A 116 -45.00 -27.38 -5.26
C LYS A 116 -43.71 -26.87 -5.89
N LEU A 117 -43.67 -26.77 -7.22
CA LEU A 117 -42.50 -26.28 -7.95
C LEU A 117 -42.29 -24.77 -7.74
N TYR A 118 -43.37 -23.99 -7.70
CA TYR A 118 -43.32 -22.56 -7.37
C TYR A 118 -42.88 -22.31 -5.92
N SER A 119 -43.40 -23.07 -4.96
CA SER A 119 -42.97 -22.93 -3.56
C SER A 119 -41.49 -23.28 -3.40
N LEU A 120 -41.03 -24.33 -4.09
CA LEU A 120 -39.63 -24.75 -4.08
C LEU A 120 -38.69 -23.71 -4.71
N LYS A 121 -39.09 -23.14 -5.86
CA LYS A 121 -38.37 -22.03 -6.49
C LYS A 121 -38.23 -20.84 -5.54
N GLN A 122 -39.34 -20.45 -4.91
CA GLN A 122 -39.36 -19.32 -3.98
C GLN A 122 -38.46 -19.55 -2.76
N GLU A 123 -38.36 -20.79 -2.26
CA GLU A 123 -37.41 -21.15 -1.19
C GLU A 123 -35.95 -20.98 -1.61
N PHE A 124 -35.58 -21.40 -2.82
CA PHE A 124 -34.22 -21.21 -3.34
C PHE A 124 -33.88 -19.73 -3.59
N GLU A 125 -34.80 -18.94 -4.14
CA GLU A 125 -34.60 -17.50 -4.34
C GLU A 125 -34.42 -16.76 -3.00
N ARG A 126 -35.20 -17.15 -1.97
CA ARG A 126 -35.02 -16.65 -0.61
C ARG A 126 -33.65 -17.05 -0.05
N ALA A 127 -33.24 -18.31 -0.20
CA ALA A 127 -31.94 -18.80 0.25
C ALA A 127 -30.76 -18.08 -0.44
N GLY A 128 -30.88 -17.80 -1.74
CA GLY A 128 -29.92 -16.97 -2.47
C GLY A 128 -29.83 -15.55 -1.90
N SER A 129 -30.98 -14.92 -1.65
CA SER A 129 -31.06 -13.58 -1.04
C SER A 129 -30.40 -13.52 0.34
N TYR A 130 -30.53 -14.58 1.16
CA TYR A 130 -29.82 -14.68 2.44
C TYR A 130 -28.30 -14.74 2.30
N CYS A 131 -27.78 -15.43 1.27
CA CYS A 131 -26.35 -15.48 0.99
C CYS A 131 -25.80 -14.11 0.60
N VAL A 132 -26.55 -13.35 -0.21
CA VAL A 132 -26.22 -11.96 -0.58
C VAL A 132 -26.12 -11.08 0.67
N GLY A 133 -27.16 -11.08 1.51
CA GLY A 133 -27.15 -10.32 2.75
C GLY A 133 -26.03 -10.73 3.71
N GLY A 134 -25.70 -12.03 3.76
CA GLY A 134 -24.56 -12.54 4.52
C GLY A 134 -23.21 -12.01 4.02
N ARG A 135 -23.04 -11.89 2.70
CA ARG A 135 -21.86 -11.30 2.07
C ARG A 135 -21.70 -9.81 2.41
N GLU A 136 -22.77 -9.01 2.31
CA GLU A 136 -22.75 -7.59 2.69
C GLU A 136 -22.34 -7.41 4.17
N ARG A 137 -22.86 -8.27 5.05
CA ARG A 137 -22.51 -8.27 6.48
C ARG A 137 -21.04 -8.57 6.73
N CYS A 138 -20.40 -9.39 5.90
CA CYS A 138 -18.95 -9.65 5.98
C CYS A 138 -18.12 -8.49 5.41
N ALA A 139 -18.64 -7.75 4.42
CA ALA A 139 -17.91 -6.66 3.77
C ALA A 139 -17.59 -5.48 4.69
N THR A 140 -18.52 -5.11 5.57
CA THR A 140 -18.34 -4.00 6.53
C THR A 140 -17.16 -4.21 7.48
N PRO A 141 -17.06 -5.33 8.21
CA PRO A 141 -15.93 -5.59 9.09
C PRO A 141 -14.59 -5.72 8.34
N ILE A 142 -14.58 -6.35 7.16
CA ILE A 142 -13.36 -6.46 6.32
C ILE A 142 -12.80 -5.07 6.00
N ARG A 143 -13.67 -4.12 5.62
CA ARG A 143 -13.27 -2.74 5.36
C ARG A 143 -12.73 -2.04 6.61
N GLY A 144 -13.36 -2.27 7.77
CA GLY A 144 -12.89 -1.74 9.04
C GLY A 144 -11.44 -2.17 9.36
N VAL A 145 -11.14 -3.46 9.18
CA VAL A 145 -9.77 -3.99 9.37
C VAL A 145 -8.78 -3.36 8.39
N GLN A 146 -9.15 -3.17 7.13
CA GLN A 146 -8.29 -2.52 6.13
C GLN A 146 -7.93 -1.08 6.51
N ILE A 147 -8.88 -0.31 7.05
CA ILE A 147 -8.62 1.07 7.51
C ILE A 147 -7.60 1.07 8.66
N VAL A 148 -7.71 0.14 9.62
CA VAL A 148 -6.77 0.03 10.74
C VAL A 148 -5.36 -0.33 10.26
N ILE A 149 -5.25 -1.24 9.30
CA ILE A 149 -3.96 -1.59 8.68
C ILE A 149 -3.35 -0.36 7.99
N ALA A 150 -4.14 0.35 7.19
CA ALA A 150 -3.68 1.56 6.51
C ALA A 150 -3.24 2.66 7.51
N GLN A 151 -3.93 2.82 8.64
CA GLN A 151 -3.54 3.74 9.71
C GLN A 151 -2.18 3.37 10.33
N ARG A 152 -1.92 2.06 10.55
CA ARG A 152 -0.62 1.58 11.04
C ARG A 152 0.51 1.88 10.05
N ASP A 153 0.26 1.66 8.76
CA ASP A 153 1.25 1.94 7.71
C ASP A 153 1.56 3.44 7.60
N GLN A 154 0.54 4.29 7.78
CA GLN A 154 0.73 5.74 7.88
C GLN A 154 1.56 6.13 9.09
N GLU A 155 1.31 5.56 10.27
CA GLU A 155 2.11 5.81 11.47
C GLU A 155 3.58 5.40 11.28
N ALA A 156 3.83 4.24 10.66
CA ALA A 156 5.18 3.79 10.33
C ALA A 156 5.87 4.75 9.36
N THR A 157 5.16 5.21 8.33
CA THR A 157 5.67 6.17 7.34
C THR A 157 6.00 7.52 7.99
N LEU A 158 5.17 8.00 8.92
CA LEU A 158 5.44 9.22 9.69
C LEU A 158 6.68 9.09 10.58
N LYS A 159 6.86 7.94 11.24
CA LYS A 159 8.07 7.66 12.03
C LYS A 159 9.33 7.63 11.15
N LEU A 160 9.25 7.03 9.96
CA LEU A 160 10.34 7.02 8.99
C LEU A 160 10.67 8.43 8.47
N ALA A 161 9.65 9.26 8.23
CA ALA A 161 9.85 10.65 7.85
C ALA A 161 10.54 11.44 8.98
N ALA A 162 10.07 11.30 10.22
CA ALA A 162 10.70 11.92 11.38
C ALA A 162 12.16 11.48 11.55
N GLU A 163 12.45 10.18 11.41
CA GLU A 163 13.81 9.67 11.49
C GLU A 163 14.69 10.17 10.34
N SER A 164 14.15 10.25 9.13
CA SER A 164 14.84 10.87 7.99
C SER A 164 15.20 12.33 8.26
N THR A 165 14.33 13.09 8.95
CA THR A 165 14.65 14.47 9.37
C THR A 165 15.74 14.52 10.43
N ASN A 166 15.77 13.56 11.36
CA ASN A 166 16.83 13.45 12.36
C ASN A 166 18.17 13.09 11.71
N ILE A 167 18.19 12.10 10.81
CA ILE A 167 19.37 11.72 10.02
C ILE A 167 19.86 12.90 9.19
N ALA A 168 18.97 13.63 8.52
CA ALA A 168 19.34 14.83 7.79
C ALA A 168 19.98 15.87 8.73
N ARG A 169 19.38 16.14 9.90
CA ARG A 169 19.94 17.08 10.89
C ARG A 169 21.31 16.64 11.40
N ALA A 170 21.50 15.35 11.70
CA ALA A 170 22.78 14.80 12.11
C ALA A 170 23.82 14.92 10.98
N SER A 171 23.45 14.60 9.74
CA SER A 171 24.30 14.74 8.56
C SER A 171 24.69 16.20 8.29
N TRP A 172 23.80 17.17 8.56
CA TRP A 172 24.14 18.59 8.52
C TRP A 172 25.23 18.94 9.54
N GLN A 173 25.14 18.43 10.77
CA GLN A 173 26.17 18.62 11.81
C GLN A 173 27.51 18.00 11.39
N ASP A 174 27.51 16.77 10.88
CA ASP A 174 28.72 16.10 10.39
C ASP A 174 29.37 16.87 9.23
N THR A 175 28.53 17.40 8.33
CA THR A 175 28.99 18.24 7.23
C THR A 175 29.62 19.53 7.74
N THR A 176 29.07 20.17 8.78
CA THR A 176 29.69 21.38 9.36
C THR A 176 31.10 21.11 9.89
N SER A 177 31.32 19.99 10.57
CA SER A 177 32.64 19.57 11.04
C SER A 177 33.62 19.33 9.87
N MET A 178 33.16 18.66 8.81
CA MET A 178 33.97 18.42 7.60
C MET A 178 34.34 19.73 6.89
N THR A 179 33.40 20.68 6.82
CA THR A 179 33.67 22.00 6.24
C THR A 179 34.65 22.81 7.09
N ALA A 180 34.65 22.66 8.41
CA ALA A 180 35.61 23.34 9.28
C ALA A 180 37.06 22.91 9.00
N ILE A 181 37.31 21.59 8.89
CA ILE A 181 38.64 21.07 8.53
C ILE A 181 39.06 21.57 7.14
N THR A 182 38.14 21.59 6.19
CA THR A 182 38.39 22.07 4.83
C THR A 182 38.79 23.55 4.80
N VAL A 183 38.13 24.39 5.60
CA VAL A 183 38.49 25.81 5.73
C VAL A 183 39.88 25.96 6.34
N ILE A 184 40.19 25.18 7.37
CA ILE A 184 41.51 25.17 8.02
C ILE A 184 42.61 24.80 7.00
N THR A 185 42.42 23.74 6.22
CA THR A 185 43.41 23.32 5.21
C THR A 185 43.57 24.35 4.10
N MET A 186 42.50 25.01 3.65
CA MET A 186 42.57 26.09 2.64
C MET A 186 43.38 27.30 3.11
N VAL A 187 43.48 27.54 4.41
CA VAL A 187 44.30 28.62 4.98
C VAL A 187 45.75 28.18 5.17
N PHE A 188 45.99 26.96 5.65
CA PHE A 188 47.34 26.49 5.93
C PHE A 188 48.13 26.10 4.68
N LEU A 189 47.48 25.52 3.67
CA LEU A 189 48.15 24.94 2.50
C LEU A 189 48.86 25.99 1.61
N PRO A 190 48.32 27.20 1.37
CA PRO A 190 49.05 28.27 0.70
C PRO A 190 50.22 28.82 1.54
N GLY A 191 50.05 28.89 2.86
CA GLY A 191 51.08 29.37 3.79
C GLY A 191 52.27 28.41 3.87
N THR A 192 52.04 27.10 3.90
CA THR A 192 53.12 26.10 3.88
C THR A 192 53.80 26.04 2.51
N PHE A 193 53.05 26.16 1.41
CA PHE A 193 53.62 26.21 0.07
C PHE A 193 54.58 27.40 -0.11
N THR A 194 54.15 28.59 0.29
CA THR A 194 54.99 29.79 0.23
C THR A 194 56.18 29.70 1.19
N ALA A 195 56.02 29.18 2.41
CA ALA A 195 57.14 28.96 3.33
C ALA A 195 58.23 28.04 2.71
N THR A 196 57.83 26.95 2.05
CA THR A 196 58.75 26.06 1.37
C THR A 196 59.44 26.73 0.18
N LEU A 197 58.71 27.50 -0.64
CA LEU A 197 59.28 28.22 -1.79
C LEU A 197 60.34 29.24 -1.37
N PHE A 198 60.11 29.94 -0.26
CA PHE A 198 61.05 30.93 0.29
C PHE A 198 62.22 30.29 1.05
N SER A 199 62.08 29.04 1.51
CA SER A 199 63.18 28.28 2.13
C SER A 199 64.17 27.70 1.12
N MET A 200 63.88 27.81 -0.18
CA MET A 200 64.77 27.31 -1.22
C MET A 200 65.81 28.39 -1.63
N PRO A 201 67.08 28.04 -1.90
CA PRO A 201 68.18 28.99 -2.14
C PRO A 201 67.98 29.93 -3.34
N TRP A 202 67.22 29.49 -4.36
CA TRP A 202 66.93 30.27 -5.56
C TRP A 202 66.19 31.60 -5.30
N PHE A 203 65.43 31.71 -4.20
CA PHE A 203 64.66 32.92 -3.90
C PHE A 203 65.51 34.01 -3.20
N GLU A 204 66.58 33.62 -2.48
CA GLU A 204 67.54 34.56 -1.90
C GLU A 204 68.26 35.38 -2.97
N ASP A 205 68.58 34.73 -4.10
CA ASP A 205 69.30 35.33 -5.23
C ASP A 205 68.43 36.33 -6.03
N LEU A 206 67.11 36.07 -6.11
CA LEU A 206 66.15 36.88 -6.85
C LEU A 206 65.78 38.21 -6.16
N ALA A 207 65.93 38.30 -4.84
CA ALA A 207 65.47 39.44 -4.03
C ALA A 207 66.56 40.50 -3.74
N GLY A 208 67.77 40.32 -4.29
CA GLY A 208 68.86 41.30 -4.20
C GLY A 208 69.49 41.41 -2.81
N ASN A 209 70.60 40.68 -2.61
CA ASN A 209 71.57 40.88 -1.52
C ASN A 209 70.97 41.06 -0.10
N GLY A 210 70.21 40.08 0.39
CA GLY A 210 69.99 39.90 1.84
C GLY A 210 69.16 40.98 2.55
N ASN A 211 68.40 41.82 1.82
CA ASN A 211 67.53 42.80 2.45
C ASN A 211 66.23 42.14 2.95
N ALA A 212 66.30 41.58 4.17
CA ALA A 212 65.23 40.82 4.82
C ALA A 212 63.86 41.55 4.83
N THR A 213 63.86 42.88 4.86
CA THR A 213 62.63 43.70 4.85
C THR A 213 61.84 43.56 3.56
N ILE A 214 62.51 43.44 2.41
CA ILE A 214 61.86 43.33 1.09
C ILE A 214 61.33 41.91 0.89
N GLN A 215 62.12 40.90 1.26
CA GLN A 215 61.71 39.48 1.21
C GLN A 215 60.47 39.22 2.06
N MET A 216 60.42 39.77 3.29
CA MET A 216 59.25 39.65 4.18
C MET A 216 58.00 40.33 3.60
N LYS A 217 58.15 41.47 2.92
CA LYS A 217 57.04 42.15 2.23
C LYS A 217 56.51 41.34 1.06
N VAL A 218 57.39 40.80 0.22
CA VAL A 218 57.01 39.97 -0.94
C VAL A 218 56.35 38.67 -0.47
N TYR A 219 56.90 38.01 0.55
CA TYR A 219 56.30 36.84 1.21
C TYR A 219 54.87 37.12 1.67
N THR A 220 54.68 38.22 2.39
CA THR A 220 53.37 38.58 2.96
C THR A 220 52.34 38.85 1.86
N ILE A 221 52.72 39.61 0.83
CA ILE A 221 51.82 39.95 -0.28
C ILE A 221 51.44 38.70 -1.09
N LEU A 222 52.42 37.85 -1.41
CA LEU A 222 52.20 36.65 -2.22
C LEU A 222 51.32 35.64 -1.47
N THR A 223 51.58 35.42 -0.18
CA THR A 223 50.80 34.51 0.65
C THR A 223 49.35 34.97 0.78
N VAL A 224 49.11 36.26 1.02
CA VAL A 224 47.75 36.82 1.11
C VAL A 224 47.01 36.68 -0.23
N LEU A 225 47.69 36.93 -1.36
CA LEU A 225 47.10 36.80 -2.69
C LEU A 225 46.72 35.35 -3.01
N LEU A 226 47.59 34.39 -2.70
CA LEU A 226 47.34 32.96 -2.90
C LEU A 226 46.18 32.46 -2.03
N THR A 227 46.15 32.82 -0.74
CA THR A 227 45.05 32.45 0.16
C THR A 227 43.73 33.07 -0.30
N ALA A 228 43.73 34.32 -0.77
CA ALA A 228 42.56 34.95 -1.36
C ALA A 228 42.10 34.23 -2.64
N GLY A 229 43.03 33.78 -3.48
CA GLY A 229 42.77 32.96 -4.67
C GLY A 229 42.08 31.64 -4.34
N VAL A 230 42.58 30.88 -3.36
CA VAL A 230 42.00 29.59 -2.96
C VAL A 230 40.60 29.77 -2.36
N ILE A 231 40.41 30.74 -1.46
CA ILE A 231 39.11 31.02 -0.84
C ILE A 231 38.09 31.50 -1.87
N SER A 232 38.50 32.38 -2.79
CA SER A 232 37.61 32.87 -3.86
C SER A 232 37.21 31.76 -4.82
N GLY A 233 38.15 30.89 -5.23
CA GLY A 233 37.88 29.70 -6.02
C GLY A 233 36.86 28.77 -5.35
N TRP A 234 37.05 28.47 -4.05
CA TRP A 234 36.10 27.67 -3.27
C TRP A 234 34.72 28.32 -3.19
N ARG A 235 34.63 29.61 -2.89
CA ARG A 235 33.36 30.33 -2.82
C ARG A 235 32.61 30.33 -4.16
N VAL A 236 33.33 30.52 -5.26
CA VAL A 236 32.76 30.45 -6.61
C VAL A 236 32.26 29.03 -6.91
N TRP A 237 33.06 28.01 -6.61
CA TRP A 237 32.67 26.61 -6.77
C TRP A 237 31.41 26.26 -5.98
N CYS A 238 31.34 26.62 -4.70
CA CYS A 238 30.15 26.43 -3.86
C CYS A 238 28.93 27.17 -4.43
N ARG A 239 29.10 28.42 -4.89
CA ARG A 239 28.02 29.22 -5.50
C ARG A 239 27.49 28.56 -6.78
N ILE A 240 28.37 28.08 -7.65
CA ILE A 240 27.98 27.39 -8.89
C ILE A 240 27.23 26.09 -8.56
N ARG A 241 27.76 25.28 -7.65
CA ARG A 241 27.12 24.02 -7.25
C ARG A 241 25.76 24.23 -6.61
N HIS A 242 25.62 25.29 -5.80
CA HIS A 242 24.34 25.64 -5.19
C HIS A 242 23.30 26.08 -6.23
N LYS A 243 23.70 26.87 -7.24
CA LYS A 243 22.81 27.27 -8.33
C LYS A 243 22.33 26.06 -9.14
N ARG A 244 23.22 25.14 -9.50
CA ARG A 244 22.86 23.91 -10.25
C ARG A 244 21.85 23.06 -9.48
N ARG A 245 22.11 22.81 -8.20
CA ARG A 245 21.19 22.04 -7.34
C ARG A 245 19.81 22.70 -7.21
N ASN A 246 19.76 24.02 -7.06
CA ASN A 246 18.47 24.73 -6.98
C ASN A 246 17.71 24.70 -8.31
N GLN A 247 18.40 24.76 -9.44
CA GLN A 247 17.79 24.64 -10.77
C GLN A 247 17.19 23.25 -10.97
N GLU A 248 17.92 22.19 -10.60
CA GLU A 248 17.43 20.81 -10.65
C GLU A 248 16.18 20.60 -9.79
N ILE A 249 16.18 21.12 -8.55
CA ILE A 249 15.02 21.03 -7.65
C ILE A 249 13.82 21.80 -8.23
N SER A 250 14.05 22.99 -8.77
CA SER A 250 12.97 23.81 -9.36
C SER A 250 12.36 23.12 -10.59
N ALA A 251 13.20 22.54 -11.46
CA ALA A 251 12.75 21.80 -12.63
C ALA A 251 11.96 20.53 -12.26
N GLN A 252 12.31 19.86 -11.16
CA GLN A 252 11.52 18.73 -10.64
C GLN A 252 10.15 19.17 -10.13
N ILE A 253 10.08 20.30 -9.40
CA ILE A 253 8.82 20.85 -8.90
C ILE A 253 7.90 21.23 -10.07
N ASP A 254 8.45 21.85 -11.11
CA ASP A 254 7.67 22.25 -12.28
C ASP A 254 7.15 21.03 -13.06
N ASN A 255 7.99 20.01 -13.29
CA ASN A 255 7.52 18.75 -13.90
C ASN A 255 6.40 18.09 -13.07
N ASN A 256 6.55 18.01 -11.76
CA ASN A 256 5.56 17.39 -10.89
C ASN A 256 4.22 18.16 -10.89
N LYS A 257 4.27 19.50 -11.00
CA LYS A 257 3.07 20.34 -11.20
C LYS A 257 2.40 20.11 -12.55
N LEU A 258 3.18 19.96 -13.62
CA LEU A 258 2.66 19.67 -14.96
C LEU A 258 1.96 18.30 -14.99
N GLU A 259 2.56 17.28 -14.37
CA GLU A 259 1.96 15.95 -14.23
C GLU A 259 0.64 16.00 -13.43
N ALA A 260 0.62 16.71 -12.29
CA ALA A 260 -0.60 16.88 -11.50
C ALA A 260 -1.72 17.61 -12.28
N GLY A 261 -1.36 18.61 -13.09
CA GLY A 261 -2.30 19.31 -13.97
C GLY A 261 -2.86 18.41 -15.08
N ALA A 262 -2.01 17.59 -15.69
CA ALA A 262 -2.42 16.64 -16.74
C ALA A 262 -3.37 15.55 -16.20
N ILE A 263 -3.11 15.03 -14.99
CA ILE A 263 -4.01 14.08 -14.33
C ILE A 263 -5.37 14.71 -14.07
N ARG A 264 -5.41 15.97 -13.59
CA ARG A 264 -6.66 16.67 -13.32
C ARG A 264 -7.47 16.95 -14.59
N GLY A 265 -6.81 17.38 -15.67
CA GLY A 265 -7.45 17.60 -16.97
C GLY A 265 -7.95 16.30 -17.61
N GLY A 266 -7.20 15.21 -17.47
CA GLY A 266 -7.62 13.89 -17.96
C GLY A 266 -8.88 13.36 -17.27
N VAL A 267 -9.02 13.60 -15.96
CA VAL A 267 -10.23 13.23 -15.20
C VAL A 267 -11.47 14.01 -15.68
N GLU A 268 -11.34 15.30 -15.98
CA GLU A 268 -12.47 16.13 -16.47
C GLU A 268 -12.93 15.73 -17.87
N THR A 269 -12.00 15.31 -18.75
CA THR A 269 -12.34 14.86 -20.12
C THR A 269 -12.92 13.45 -20.20
N THR A 270 -12.80 12.64 -19.15
CA THR A 270 -13.32 11.25 -19.11
C THR A 270 -14.73 11.17 -18.49
N SER A 271 -15.20 12.25 -17.85
CA SER A 271 -16.53 12.34 -17.21
C SER A 271 -17.61 13.01 -18.07
N ALA A 272 -17.35 13.25 -19.35
CA ALA A 272 -18.30 13.79 -20.34
C ALA A 272 -18.56 12.77 -21.45
#